data_AF-A0A969KMF3-F1
#
_entry.id   AF-A0A969KMF3-F1
#
_cell.length_a   1.000
_cell.length_b   1.000
_cell.length_c   1.000
_cell.angle_alpha   90.00
_cell.angle_beta   90.00
_cell.angle_gamma   90.00
#
_symmetry.space_group_name_H-M   'P 1'
#
loop_
_entity.id
_entity.type
_entity.pdbx_description
1 polymer ?
#
loop_
_entity_poly.entity_id
_entity_poly.type
_entity_poly.pdbx_seq_one_letter_code
_entity_poly.pdbx_strand_id
1 'polypeptide(L)' 'MDKEMIPAMPAIDQRIKATHHVALCTPNFEGIERFYTQTLGLRVLRRWGHRRTTLIDSDSVAIELAGGDDATGGNRSNGV' A
#
# COMPACT_ATOMS: atom_id res chain seq x y z
N MET A 1 -15.94 -30.78 -41.18
CA MET A 1 -15.44 -31.04 -39.81
C MET A 1 -14.99 -29.70 -39.29
N ASP A 2 -15.90 -29.07 -38.58
CA ASP A 2 -15.95 -27.63 -38.44
C ASP A 2 -15.35 -27.40 -37.05
N LYS A 3 -14.09 -26.98 -37.01
CA LYS A 3 -13.42 -26.69 -35.75
C LYS A 3 -14.16 -25.52 -35.10
N GLU A 4 -14.90 -25.79 -34.03
CA GLU A 4 -15.38 -24.73 -33.15
C GLU A 4 -14.19 -23.88 -32.72
N MET A 5 -14.22 -22.63 -33.14
CA MET A 5 -13.22 -21.63 -32.79
C MET A 5 -13.53 -21.14 -31.39
N ILE A 6 -12.73 -21.56 -30.41
CA ILE A 6 -12.82 -21.05 -29.04
C ILE A 6 -12.62 -19.52 -29.11
N PRO A 7 -13.58 -18.71 -28.62
CA PRO A 7 -13.44 -17.27 -28.67
C PRO A 7 -12.19 -16.86 -27.87
N ALA A 8 -11.33 -16.05 -28.48
CA ALA A 8 -10.15 -15.51 -27.83
C ALA A 8 -10.59 -14.76 -26.56
N MET A 9 -10.01 -15.12 -25.41
CA MET A 9 -10.25 -14.36 -24.18
C MET A 9 -9.87 -12.90 -24.42
N PRO A 10 -10.67 -11.92 -23.96
CA PRO A 10 -10.35 -10.52 -24.15
C PRO A 10 -8.99 -10.22 -23.52
N ALA A 11 -8.12 -9.56 -24.28
CA ALA A 11 -6.84 -9.11 -23.77
C ALA A 11 -7.10 -8.24 -22.53
N ILE A 12 -6.46 -8.59 -21.41
CA ILE A 12 -6.58 -7.83 -20.18
C ILE A 12 -5.85 -6.51 -20.38
N ASP A 13 -6.59 -5.40 -20.44
CA ASP A 13 -6.05 -4.04 -20.53
C ASP A 13 -5.41 -3.64 -19.19
N GLN A 14 -4.16 -4.08 -18.97
CA GLN A 14 -3.38 -3.74 -17.77
C GLN A 14 -2.70 -2.39 -17.96
N ARG A 15 -3.40 -1.32 -17.58
CA ARG A 15 -2.86 0.05 -17.55
C ARG A 15 -2.61 0.51 -16.12
N ILE A 16 -1.49 1.19 -15.90
CA ILE A 16 -1.24 1.95 -14.68
C ILE A 16 -2.15 3.18 -14.70
N LYS A 17 -3.02 3.31 -13.69
CA LYS A 17 -4.01 4.39 -13.62
C LYS A 17 -3.57 5.55 -12.73
N ALA A 18 -2.99 5.23 -11.58
CA ALA A 18 -2.58 6.19 -10.57
C ALA A 18 -1.67 5.53 -9.53
N THR A 19 -0.99 6.36 -8.72
CA THR A 19 -0.35 5.92 -7.48
C THR A 19 -1.43 5.60 -6.45
N HIS A 20 -1.44 4.37 -5.93
CA HIS A 20 -2.43 3.97 -4.92
C HIS A 20 -2.03 4.37 -3.49
N HIS A 21 -0.79 4.12 -3.10
CA HIS A 21 -0.21 4.57 -1.85
C HIS A 21 1.33 4.56 -1.94
N VAL A 22 1.99 5.19 -0.96
CA VAL A 22 3.44 5.08 -0.71
C VAL A 22 3.64 4.52 0.68
N ALA A 23 4.42 3.44 0.81
CA ALA A 23 4.76 2.84 2.08
C ALA A 23 6.13 3.32 2.59
N LEU A 24 6.19 3.68 3.87
CA LEU A 24 7.38 4.14 4.58
C LEU A 24 7.69 3.18 5.73
N CYS A 25 8.76 2.42 5.57
CA CYS A 25 9.31 1.56 6.60
C CYS A 25 10.15 2.40 7.58
N THR A 26 9.87 2.32 8.87
CA THR A 26 10.57 3.14 9.87
C THR A 26 10.75 2.45 11.22
N PRO A 27 11.95 2.52 11.83
CA PRO A 27 12.15 2.05 13.20
C PRO A 27 11.55 3.03 14.22
N ASN A 28 11.30 4.28 13.85
CA ASN A 28 10.72 5.31 14.71
C ASN A 28 9.26 5.58 14.32
N PHE A 29 8.41 4.57 14.54
CA PHE A 29 7.01 4.58 14.14
C PHE A 29 6.21 5.71 14.79
N GLU A 30 6.34 5.87 16.11
CA GLU A 30 5.62 6.91 16.85
C GLU A 30 6.08 8.31 16.43
N GLY A 31 7.38 8.48 16.15
CA GLY A 31 7.93 9.75 15.70
C GLY A 31 7.38 10.17 14.35
N ILE A 32 7.36 9.26 13.37
CA ILE A 32 6.87 9.59 12.03
C ILE A 32 5.34 9.75 12.00
N GLU A 33 4.58 8.98 12.79
CA GLU A 33 3.14 9.18 12.92
C GLU A 33 2.82 10.56 13.49
N ARG A 34 3.53 10.99 14.56
CA ARG A 34 3.37 12.34 15.10
C ARG A 34 3.72 13.43 14.09
N PHE A 35 4.80 13.25 13.33
CA PHE A 35 5.17 14.21 12.31
C PHE A 35 4.04 14.44 11.30
N TYR A 36 3.50 13.37 10.71
CA TYR A 36 2.43 13.52 9.72
C TYR A 36 1.11 13.99 10.33
N THR A 37 0.75 13.53 11.53
CA THR A 37 -0.58 13.82 12.11
C THR A 37 -0.64 15.10 12.92
N GLN A 38 0.45 15.45 13.63
CA GLN A 38 0.48 16.60 14.53
C GLN A 38 1.25 17.77 13.92
N THR A 39 2.39 17.53 13.28
CA THR A 39 3.17 18.62 12.64
C THR A 39 2.53 19.05 11.34
N LEU A 40 2.13 18.09 10.48
CA LEU A 40 1.51 18.38 9.19
C LEU A 40 -0.02 18.41 9.22
N GLY A 41 -0.64 17.95 10.32
CA GLY A 41 -2.10 17.96 10.48
C GLY A 41 -2.83 16.95 9.60
N LEU A 42 -2.14 15.96 9.02
CA LEU A 42 -2.75 14.99 8.13
C LEU A 42 -3.66 14.03 8.88
N ARG A 43 -4.76 13.65 8.22
CA ARG A 43 -5.77 12.78 8.79
C ARG A 43 -5.30 11.32 8.78
N VAL A 44 -5.49 10.62 9.90
CA VAL A 44 -5.37 9.16 9.93
C VAL A 44 -6.63 8.52 9.35
N LEU A 45 -6.44 7.69 8.33
CA LEU A 45 -7.50 6.89 7.72
C LEU A 45 -7.70 5.58 8.49
N ARG A 46 -6.62 4.90 8.86
CA ARG A 46 -6.69 3.59 9.50
C ARG A 46 -5.45 3.26 10.32
N ARG A 47 -5.65 2.43 11.35
CA ARG A 47 -4.56 1.85 12.17
C ARG A 47 -4.72 0.35 12.27
N TRP A 48 -3.61 -0.37 12.16
CA TRP A 48 -3.51 -1.79 12.43
C TRP A 48 -2.45 -2.01 13.52
N GLY A 49 -2.87 -1.96 14.78
CA GLY A 49 -1.96 -2.01 15.94
C GLY A 49 -1.10 -3.27 15.99
N HIS A 50 -1.66 -4.43 15.61
CA HIS A 50 -0.93 -5.71 15.61
C HIS A 50 0.23 -5.76 14.59
N ARG A 51 0.23 -4.89 13.58
CA ARG A 51 1.27 -4.80 12.54
C ARG A 51 2.11 -3.52 12.66
N ARG A 52 1.82 -2.66 13.63
CA ARG A 52 2.33 -1.29 13.68
C ARG A 52 2.27 -0.63 12.30
N THR A 53 1.05 -0.59 11.75
CA THR A 53 0.77 0.06 10.46
C THR A 53 -0.25 1.17 10.64
N THR A 54 0.01 2.35 10.07
CA THR A 54 -0.93 3.48 10.06
C THR A 54 -1.05 4.04 8.63
N LEU A 55 -2.29 4.15 8.13
CA LEU A 55 -2.58 4.78 6.84
C LEU A 55 -3.02 6.24 7.06
N ILE A 56 -2.38 7.15 6.36
CA ILE A 56 -2.57 8.60 6.46
C ILE A 56 -3.03 9.15 5.11
N ASP A 57 -3.95 10.11 5.16
CA ASP A 57 -4.48 10.82 4.00
C ASP A 57 -3.57 12.00 3.63
N SER A 58 -3.24 12.12 2.35
CA SER A 58 -2.59 13.31 1.78
C SER A 58 -3.40 13.91 0.62
N ASP A 59 -4.71 13.66 0.62
CA ASP A 59 -5.73 14.03 -0.37
C ASP A 59 -5.62 13.30 -1.72
N SER A 60 -4.41 13.07 -2.21
CA SER A 60 -4.17 12.50 -3.55
C SER A 60 -3.54 11.11 -3.53
N VAL A 61 -2.81 10.78 -2.46
CA VAL A 61 -2.16 9.48 -2.27
C VAL A 61 -2.23 9.10 -0.80
N ALA A 62 -2.42 7.81 -0.51
CA ALA A 62 -2.33 7.34 0.87
C ALA A 62 -0.87 7.13 1.27
N ILE A 63 -0.51 7.52 2.48
CA ILE A 63 0.81 7.24 3.08
C ILE A 63 0.64 6.10 4.07
N GLU A 64 1.31 4.98 3.84
CA GLU A 64 1.35 3.85 4.77
C GLU A 64 2.62 3.92 5.60
N LEU A 65 2.50 4.03 6.91
CA LEU A 65 3.61 3.89 7.85
C LEU A 65 3.69 2.43 8.27
N ALA A 66 4.87 1.82 8.17
CA ALA A 66 5.13 0.45 8.58
C ALA A 66 6.28 0.41 9.60
N GLY A 67 5.97 -0.05 10.82
CA GLY A 67 6.92 -0.24 11.92
C GLY A 67 7.18 -1.72 12.21
N GLY A 68 7.98 -2.00 13.26
CA GLY A 68 8.24 -3.38 13.71
C GLY A 68 9.00 -4.20 12.67
N ASP A 69 8.62 -5.47 12.49
CA ASP A 69 9.28 -6.39 11.54
C ASP A 69 9.23 -5.85 10.10
N ASP A 70 8.16 -5.11 9.77
CA ASP A 70 7.97 -4.50 8.46
C ASP A 70 8.85 -3.25 8.24
N ALA A 71 9.45 -2.68 9.30
CA ALA A 71 10.37 -1.56 9.19
C ALA A 71 11.69 -1.91 8.48
N THR A 72 12.00 -3.20 8.34
CA THR A 72 13.26 -3.67 7.74
C THR A 72 13.12 -4.03 6.26
N GLY A 73 11.94 -3.85 5.67
CA GLY A 73 11.69 -4.15 4.25
C GLY A 73 11.88 -5.62 3.90
N GLY A 74 11.73 -6.52 4.88
CA GLY A 74 11.87 -7.96 4.69
C GLY A 74 11.07 -8.42 3.47
N ASN A 75 11.76 -8.97 2.49
CA ASN A 75 11.20 -9.42 1.22
C ASN A 75 10.12 -10.48 1.47
N ARG A 76 8.87 -10.05 1.59
CA ARG A 76 7.72 -10.95 1.60
C ARG A 76 7.46 -11.37 0.16
N SER A 77 8.17 -12.40 -0.30
CA SER A 77 7.79 -13.13 -1.51
C SER A 77 6.36 -13.65 -1.28
N ASN A 78 5.40 -13.14 -2.04
CA ASN A 78 4.07 -13.73 -2.13
C ASN A 78 4.25 -15.20 -2.54
N GLY A 79 3.97 -16.12 -1.61
CA GLY A 79 3.78 -17.53 -1.95
C GLY A 79 2.53 -17.65 -2.80
N VAL A 80 2.73 -17.87 -4.10
CA VAL A 80 1.73 -18.39 -5.03
C VAL A 80 1.95 -19.89 -5.14
#